data_AF-A0A0A0IIE8-F1
#
_entry.id   AF-A0A0A0IIE8-F1
#
_cell.length_a   1.000
_cell.length_b   1.000
_cell.length_c   1.000
_cell.angle_alpha   90.00
_cell.angle_beta   90.00
_cell.angle_gamma   90.00
#
_symmetry.space_group_name_H-M   'P 1'
#
loop_
_entity.id
_entity.type
_entity.pdbx_description
1 polymer ?
#
loop_
_entity_poly.entity_id
_entity_poly.type
_entity_poly.pdbx_seq_one_letter_code
_entity_poly.pdbx_strand_id
1 'polypeptide(L)'
;KLYEKGLAYRKNAPVNWCPSCNTVLANEQVLDGHCERCDSLVEKKALTQWFLKITDYADELLEKLDELDWPEKTKAMQKHWIGKSKGVEATFKVENSDITFNVFTTRVDTLNGVTYVVLAPENELVDSLTTEENKAAVEAYKIEAQKQSDIERQSSTREKTGVFAGSYAINPINGKRVPIWIGDYVLATYGTGCVMAVPAHDERDYAFATKYDLPIIRVVEGGDSLP
;
A
#
# COMPACT_ATOMS: atom_id res chain seq x y z
N LYS A 1 14.60 15.75 24.84
CA LYS A 1 14.10 14.43 25.33
C LYS A 1 13.54 13.50 24.24
N LEU A 2 12.50 13.81 23.45
CA LEU A 2 11.97 12.86 22.44
C LEU A 2 13.01 12.51 21.34
N TYR A 3 13.71 13.52 20.85
CA TYR A 3 14.81 13.35 19.90
C TYR A 3 15.96 12.51 20.48
N GLU A 4 16.41 12.83 21.71
CA GLU A 4 17.45 12.07 22.43
C GLU A 4 17.06 10.59 22.64
N LYS A 5 15.76 10.29 22.79
CA LYS A 5 15.24 8.93 22.92
C LYS A 5 15.00 8.23 21.58
N GLY A 6 15.34 8.85 20.45
CA GLY A 6 15.14 8.28 19.12
C GLY A 6 13.67 8.23 18.66
N LEU A 7 12.77 8.92 19.36
CA LEU A 7 11.32 8.96 19.08
C LEU A 7 10.91 10.13 18.16
N ALA A 8 11.82 11.06 17.88
CA ALA A 8 11.63 12.11 16.89
C ALA A 8 12.72 12.02 15.83
N TYR A 9 12.38 12.10 14.54
CA TYR A 9 13.34 12.00 13.45
C TYR A 9 12.91 12.85 12.25
N ARG A 10 13.84 13.10 11.32
CA ARG A 10 13.55 13.76 10.04
C ARG A 10 13.71 12.78 8.90
N LYS A 11 12.79 12.83 7.94
CA LYS A 11 12.83 12.01 6.71
C LYS A 11 12.23 12.82 5.57
N ASN A 12 12.76 12.64 4.35
CA ASN A 12 12.07 13.08 3.14
C ASN A 12 10.98 12.06 2.81
N ALA A 13 9.73 12.52 2.74
CA ALA A 13 8.58 11.66 2.47
C ALA A 13 7.48 12.46 1.76
N PRO A 14 6.57 11.79 1.03
CA PRO A 14 5.33 12.41 0.59
C PRO A 14 4.47 12.75 1.81
N VAL A 15 4.26 14.05 2.05
CA VAL A 15 3.44 14.57 3.15
C VAL A 15 2.16 15.21 2.62
N ASN A 16 1.11 15.17 3.43
CA ASN A 16 -0.14 15.88 3.16
C ASN A 16 0.12 17.39 3.25
N TRP A 17 -0.31 18.14 2.25
CA TRP A 17 -0.12 19.58 2.14
C TRP A 17 -1.46 20.27 1.93
N CYS A 18 -1.76 21.25 2.78
CA CYS A 18 -2.93 22.11 2.59
C CYS A 18 -2.51 23.40 1.89
N PRO A 19 -3.00 23.68 0.67
CA PRO A 19 -2.64 24.90 -0.07
C PRO A 19 -3.19 26.17 0.59
N SER A 20 -4.36 26.10 1.23
CA SER A 20 -4.96 27.24 1.94
C SER A 20 -4.21 27.56 3.24
N CYS A 21 -3.87 26.55 4.04
CA CYS A 21 -3.11 26.76 5.28
C CYS A 21 -1.61 26.97 5.05
N ASN A 22 -1.12 26.71 3.83
CA ASN A 22 0.29 26.80 3.43
C ASN A 22 1.22 26.02 4.38
N THR A 23 0.77 24.81 4.78
CA THR A 23 1.49 23.96 5.73
C THR A 23 1.19 22.48 5.52
N VAL A 24 2.01 21.64 6.13
CA VAL A 24 1.82 20.18 6.18
C VAL A 24 0.74 19.79 7.18
N LEU A 25 0.05 18.68 6.90
CA LEU A 25 -0.95 18.07 7.76
C LEU A 25 -0.52 16.66 8.19
N ALA A 26 -0.88 16.25 9.41
CA ALA A 26 -0.81 14.84 9.80
C ALA A 26 -1.89 14.03 9.05
N ASN A 27 -1.80 12.70 9.05
CA ASN A 27 -2.83 11.86 8.44
C ASN A 27 -4.19 12.04 9.14
N GLU A 28 -4.17 12.24 10.45
CA GLU A 28 -5.35 12.46 11.29
C GLU A 28 -6.08 13.77 10.99
N GLN A 29 -5.43 14.72 10.31
CA GLN A 29 -6.00 16.03 9.96
C GLN A 29 -6.57 16.07 8.53
N VAL A 30 -6.59 14.92 7.85
CA VAL A 30 -7.17 14.76 6.52
C VAL A 30 -8.48 13.98 6.65
N LEU A 31 -9.59 14.66 6.41
CA LEU A 31 -10.94 14.08 6.45
C LEU A 31 -11.46 13.96 5.02
N ASP A 32 -11.69 12.74 4.55
CA ASP A 32 -12.17 12.46 3.18
C ASP A 32 -11.39 13.22 2.08
N GLY A 33 -10.08 13.38 2.28
CA GLY A 33 -9.16 14.00 1.32
C GLY A 33 -9.03 15.52 1.48
N HIS A 34 -9.72 16.09 2.46
CA HIS A 34 -9.81 17.53 2.71
C HIS A 34 -9.20 17.90 4.06
N CYS A 35 -8.74 19.14 4.18
CA CYS A 35 -8.21 19.68 5.42
C CYS A 35 -9.32 19.76 6.50
N GLU A 36 -9.07 19.21 7.70
CA GLU A 36 -10.03 19.21 8.82
C GLU A 36 -10.60 20.59 9.19
N ARG A 37 -9.90 21.68 8.81
CA ARG A 37 -10.23 23.06 9.21
C ARG A 37 -10.83 23.89 8.09
N CYS A 38 -10.16 23.92 6.94
CA CYS A 38 -10.49 24.83 5.85
C CYS A 38 -11.10 24.13 4.63
N ASP A 39 -11.31 22.81 4.73
CA ASP A 39 -11.97 21.98 3.72
C ASP A 39 -11.34 22.05 2.32
N SER A 40 -10.09 22.52 2.24
CA SER A 40 -9.34 22.54 0.98
C SER A 40 -8.86 21.15 0.65
N LEU A 41 -8.89 20.79 -0.63
CA LEU A 41 -8.35 19.53 -1.13
C LEU A 41 -6.87 19.43 -0.76
N VAL A 42 -6.50 18.29 -0.15
CA VAL A 42 -5.14 18.03 0.31
C VAL A 42 -4.31 17.46 -0.82
N GLU A 43 -3.14 18.04 -1.02
CA GLU A 43 -2.16 17.61 -2.02
C GLU A 43 -1.05 16.78 -1.37
N LYS A 44 -0.30 16.01 -2.16
CA LYS A 44 0.95 15.37 -1.72
C LYS A 44 2.16 16.18 -2.16
N LYS A 45 3.11 16.41 -1.25
CA LYS A 45 4.41 17.03 -1.57
C LYS A 45 5.56 16.26 -0.94
N ALA A 46 6.66 16.07 -1.68
CA ALA A 46 7.87 15.47 -1.15
C ALA A 46 8.65 16.52 -0.33
N LEU A 47 8.59 16.42 1.00
CA LEU A 47 9.24 17.38 1.91
C LEU A 47 9.97 16.65 3.03
N THR A 48 11.07 17.24 3.49
CA THR A 48 11.80 16.76 4.68
C THR A 48 11.15 17.32 5.94
N GLN A 49 10.31 16.52 6.59
CA GLN A 49 9.56 16.91 7.80
C GLN A 49 10.04 16.16 9.04
N TRP A 50 9.60 16.63 10.21
CA TRP A 50 9.75 15.94 11.48
C TRP A 50 8.63 14.93 11.68
N PHE A 51 8.97 13.75 12.17
CA PHE A 51 8.06 12.67 12.47
C PHE A 51 8.28 12.21 13.92
N LEU A 52 7.19 11.78 14.56
CA LEU A 52 7.22 11.11 15.85
C LEU A 52 6.95 9.62 15.65
N LYS A 53 7.75 8.77 16.29
CA LYS A 53 7.58 7.31 16.25
C LYS A 53 6.45 6.84 17.16
N ILE A 54 5.24 7.35 16.90
CA ILE A 54 4.02 6.86 17.57
C ILE A 54 3.79 5.37 17.30
N THR A 55 4.27 4.86 16.16
CA THR A 55 4.25 3.45 15.78
C THR A 55 5.00 2.54 16.75
N ASP A 56 6.04 3.03 17.42
CA ASP A 56 6.77 2.24 18.44
C ASP A 56 5.87 1.94 19.66
N TYR A 57 4.75 2.66 19.80
CA TYR A 57 3.74 2.50 20.85
C TYR A 57 2.41 1.92 20.33
N ALA A 58 2.33 1.51 19.06
CA ALA A 58 1.07 1.03 18.47
C ALA A 58 0.46 -0.15 19.25
N ASP A 59 1.30 -1.07 19.71
CA ASP A 59 0.91 -2.24 20.49
C ASP A 59 0.34 -1.83 21.85
N GLU A 60 1.06 -0.98 22.58
CA GLU A 60 0.64 -0.47 23.87
C GLU A 60 -0.65 0.35 23.76
N LEU A 61 -0.77 1.20 22.73
CA LEU A 61 -1.98 1.98 22.46
C LEU A 61 -3.17 1.07 22.19
N LEU A 62 -2.98 -0.04 21.46
CA LEU A 62 -4.05 -0.96 21.12
C LEU A 62 -4.49 -1.81 22.33
N GLU A 63 -3.53 -2.38 23.06
CA GLU A 63 -3.78 -3.26 24.21
C GLU A 63 -4.45 -2.50 25.35
N LYS A 64 -4.03 -1.25 25.61
CA LYS A 64 -4.58 -0.46 26.72
C LYS A 64 -5.96 0.14 26.44
N LEU A 65 -6.44 0.16 25.19
CA LEU A 65 -7.78 0.68 24.87
C LEU A 65 -8.90 -0.08 25.60
N ASP A 66 -8.72 -1.39 25.84
CA ASP A 66 -9.73 -2.22 26.47
C ASP A 66 -9.89 -1.94 27.97
N GLU A 67 -8.85 -1.40 28.61
CA GLU A 67 -8.86 -1.02 30.04
C GLU A 67 -9.49 0.35 30.30
N LEU A 68 -9.71 1.17 29.25
CA LEU A 68 -10.24 2.52 29.39
C LEU A 68 -11.76 2.53 29.54
N ASP A 69 -12.27 3.37 30.45
CA ASP A 69 -13.69 3.71 30.57
C ASP A 69 -14.10 4.76 29.51
N TRP A 70 -13.96 4.38 28.23
CA TRP A 70 -14.28 5.20 27.07
C TRP A 70 -15.46 4.62 26.29
N PRO A 71 -16.22 5.44 25.54
CA PRO A 71 -17.27 4.94 24.66
C PRO A 71 -16.74 3.91 23.66
N GLU A 72 -17.46 2.80 23.49
CA GLU A 72 -17.06 1.72 22.58
C GLU A 72 -16.88 2.19 21.12
N LYS A 73 -17.68 3.19 20.70
CA LYS A 73 -17.49 3.84 19.39
C LYS A 73 -16.09 4.45 19.24
N THR A 74 -15.60 5.14 20.26
CA THR A 74 -14.28 5.77 20.25
C THR A 74 -13.17 4.71 20.23
N LYS A 75 -13.31 3.65 21.04
CA LYS A 75 -12.38 2.52 21.03
C LYS A 75 -12.32 1.86 19.66
N ALA A 76 -13.49 1.59 19.06
CA ALA A 76 -13.57 0.99 17.73
C ALA A 76 -12.91 1.86 16.65
N MET A 77 -13.13 3.18 16.68
CA MET A 77 -12.46 4.12 15.76
C MET A 77 -10.94 4.06 15.90
N GLN A 78 -10.42 4.08 17.14
CA GLN A 78 -8.98 3.99 17.41
C GLN A 78 -8.39 2.64 16.98
N LYS A 79 -9.07 1.53 17.27
CA LYS A 79 -8.66 0.18 16.83
C LYS A 79 -8.58 0.10 15.31
N HIS A 80 -9.57 0.66 14.61
CA HIS A 80 -9.59 0.69 13.15
C HIS A 80 -8.48 1.60 12.58
N TRP A 81 -8.23 2.75 13.20
CA TRP A 81 -7.17 3.67 12.80
C TRP A 81 -5.77 3.08 12.98
N ILE A 82 -5.50 2.45 14.14
CA ILE A 82 -4.23 1.77 14.42
C ILE A 82 -4.05 0.57 13.49
N GLY A 83 -5.13 -0.17 13.20
CA GLY A 83 -5.17 -1.13 12.08
C GLY A 83 -4.10 -2.23 12.15
N LYS A 84 -3.76 -2.72 13.34
CA LYS A 84 -2.69 -3.73 13.50
C LYS A 84 -3.05 -5.03 12.78
N SER A 85 -2.25 -5.37 11.79
CA SER A 85 -2.33 -6.64 11.06
C SER A 85 -1.11 -7.48 11.38
N LYS A 86 -1.31 -8.73 11.82
CA LYS A 86 -0.23 -9.72 11.93
C LYS A 86 -0.16 -10.49 10.62
N GLY A 87 1.02 -10.53 10.02
CA GLY A 87 1.25 -11.19 8.74
C GLY A 87 2.68 -11.65 8.62
N VAL A 88 3.04 -12.06 7.41
CA VAL A 88 4.40 -12.47 7.05
C VAL A 88 4.89 -11.62 5.89
N GLU A 89 6.20 -11.45 5.82
CA GLU A 89 6.86 -10.95 4.62
C GLU A 89 7.37 -12.13 3.79
N ALA A 90 7.06 -12.11 2.49
CA ALA A 90 7.63 -13.04 1.52
C ALA A 90 8.57 -12.28 0.59
N THR A 91 9.79 -12.80 0.41
CA THR A 91 10.79 -12.20 -0.48
C THR A 91 10.66 -12.76 -1.89
N PHE A 92 10.37 -11.89 -2.85
CA PHE A 92 10.31 -12.21 -4.27
C PHE A 92 11.62 -11.81 -4.94
N LYS A 93 12.13 -12.69 -5.81
CA LYS A 93 13.30 -12.40 -6.66
C LYS A 93 12.84 -11.96 -8.03
N VAL A 94 13.45 -10.92 -8.58
CA VAL A 94 13.20 -10.45 -9.94
C VAL A 94 13.91 -11.38 -10.93
N GLU A 95 13.21 -11.78 -11.97
CA GLU A 95 13.78 -12.64 -13.01
C GLU A 95 14.97 -11.93 -13.69
N ASN A 96 16.07 -12.67 -13.92
CA ASN A 96 17.29 -12.17 -14.55
C ASN A 96 17.96 -10.98 -13.82
N SER A 97 17.71 -10.82 -12.51
CA SER A 97 18.31 -9.77 -11.70
C SER A 97 18.62 -10.28 -10.29
N ASP A 98 19.53 -9.60 -9.59
CA ASP A 98 19.81 -9.82 -8.17
C ASP A 98 18.87 -8.99 -7.27
N ILE A 99 17.98 -8.19 -7.86
CA ILE A 99 16.98 -7.41 -7.13
C ILE A 99 15.98 -8.35 -6.48
N THR A 100 15.73 -8.11 -5.19
CA THR A 100 14.67 -8.75 -4.41
C THR A 100 13.80 -7.70 -3.75
N PHE A 101 12.52 -8.01 -3.55
CA PHE A 101 11.62 -7.15 -2.79
C PHE A 101 10.72 -7.99 -1.89
N ASN A 102 10.31 -7.40 -0.77
CA ASN A 102 9.40 -8.04 0.16
C ASN A 102 7.96 -7.64 -0.14
N VAL A 103 7.04 -8.58 0.01
CA VAL A 103 5.59 -8.33 0.03
C VAL A 103 5.05 -8.72 1.39
N PHE A 104 4.18 -7.89 1.96
CA PHE A 104 3.49 -8.20 3.20
C PHE A 104 2.13 -8.85 2.92
N THR A 105 1.81 -9.92 3.63
CA THR A 105 0.49 -10.57 3.54
C THR A 105 0.03 -11.10 4.90
N THR A 106 -1.27 -10.99 5.17
CA THR A 106 -1.94 -11.67 6.29
C THR A 106 -2.43 -13.07 5.90
N ARG A 107 -2.42 -13.41 4.60
CA ARG A 107 -2.91 -14.67 4.02
C ARG A 107 -1.75 -15.47 3.42
N VAL A 108 -0.86 -15.96 4.29
CA VAL A 108 0.27 -16.81 3.88
C VAL A 108 -0.18 -18.11 3.20
N ASP A 109 -1.36 -18.60 3.57
CA ASP A 109 -2.02 -19.78 3.03
C ASP A 109 -2.29 -19.67 1.51
N THR A 110 -2.40 -18.46 0.98
CA THR A 110 -2.74 -18.23 -0.44
C THR A 110 -1.53 -17.98 -1.35
N LEU A 111 -0.29 -18.02 -0.83
CA LEU A 111 0.93 -17.72 -1.59
C LEU A 111 1.10 -18.56 -2.88
N ASN A 112 0.59 -19.79 -2.89
CA ASN A 112 0.62 -20.65 -4.08
C ASN A 112 -0.26 -20.13 -5.23
N GLY A 113 -1.24 -19.29 -4.92
CA GLY A 113 -2.21 -18.70 -5.86
C GLY A 113 -1.80 -17.32 -6.37
N VAL A 114 -0.59 -16.87 -6.06
CA VAL A 114 -0.09 -15.59 -6.57
C VAL A 114 0.11 -15.68 -8.07
N THR A 115 -0.59 -14.84 -8.82
CA THR A 115 -0.53 -14.83 -10.30
C THR A 115 0.13 -13.57 -10.86
N TYR A 116 0.26 -12.51 -10.06
CA TYR A 116 1.03 -11.30 -10.37
C TYR A 116 1.41 -10.59 -9.06
N VAL A 117 2.30 -9.61 -9.15
CA VAL A 117 2.66 -8.74 -8.03
C VAL A 117 2.44 -7.28 -8.44
N VAL A 118 2.05 -6.45 -7.47
CA VAL A 118 1.78 -5.03 -7.71
C VAL A 118 2.59 -4.16 -6.79
N LEU A 119 3.27 -3.17 -7.35
CA LEU A 119 3.99 -2.15 -6.61
C LEU A 119 3.22 -0.84 -6.64
N ALA A 120 3.34 -0.08 -5.55
CA ALA A 120 2.90 1.31 -5.53
C ALA A 120 3.69 2.13 -6.58
N PRO A 121 3.05 3.08 -7.29
CA PRO A 121 3.73 3.98 -8.24
C PRO A 121 4.91 4.75 -7.66
N GLU A 122 4.88 5.03 -6.35
CA GLU A 122 5.93 5.76 -5.63
C GLU A 122 7.06 4.86 -5.11
N ASN A 123 7.01 3.55 -5.37
CA ASN A 123 8.01 2.62 -4.87
C ASN A 123 9.37 2.86 -5.56
N GLU A 124 10.45 2.93 -4.77
CA GLU A 124 11.81 3.19 -5.27
C GLU A 124 12.29 2.13 -6.28
N LEU A 125 11.73 0.92 -6.22
CA LEU A 125 12.06 -0.16 -7.13
C LEU A 125 11.40 -0.04 -8.50
N VAL A 126 10.33 0.75 -8.66
CA VAL A 126 9.58 0.85 -9.94
C VAL A 126 10.53 1.10 -11.11
N ASP A 127 11.43 2.07 -10.97
CA ASP A 127 12.34 2.46 -12.05
C ASP A 127 13.37 1.38 -12.39
N SER A 128 13.80 0.61 -11.39
CA SER A 128 14.76 -0.48 -11.56
C SER A 128 14.12 -1.76 -12.13
N LEU A 129 12.81 -1.90 -11.97
CA LEU A 129 12.03 -3.05 -12.44
C LEU A 129 11.39 -2.79 -13.79
N THR A 130 11.42 -1.56 -14.29
CA THR A 130 10.77 -1.22 -15.56
C THR A 130 11.72 -1.47 -16.73
N THR A 131 11.27 -2.21 -17.73
CA THR A 131 12.03 -2.39 -18.97
C THR A 131 12.03 -1.10 -19.80
N GLU A 132 13.03 -0.90 -20.65
CA GLU A 132 13.11 0.29 -21.50
C GLU A 132 11.89 0.44 -22.43
N GLU A 133 11.29 -0.67 -22.86
CA GLU A 133 10.08 -0.70 -23.69
C GLU A 133 8.84 -0.16 -22.94
N ASN A 134 8.74 -0.41 -21.63
CA ASN A 134 7.61 -0.03 -20.80
C ASN A 134 7.80 1.32 -20.08
N LYS A 135 9.02 1.87 -20.09
CA LYS A 135 9.41 3.07 -19.34
C LYS A 135 8.52 4.29 -19.57
N ALA A 136 8.19 4.59 -20.83
CA ALA A 136 7.33 5.73 -21.15
C ALA A 136 5.90 5.58 -20.59
N ALA A 137 5.36 4.36 -20.63
CA ALA A 137 4.03 4.06 -20.09
C ALA A 137 4.02 4.11 -18.56
N VAL A 138 5.06 3.58 -17.91
CA VAL A 138 5.20 3.62 -16.45
C VAL A 138 5.38 5.04 -15.93
N GLU A 139 6.21 5.87 -16.57
CA GLU A 139 6.39 7.27 -16.18
C GLU A 139 5.10 8.08 -16.32
N ALA A 140 4.36 7.90 -17.42
CA ALA A 140 3.06 8.53 -17.60
C ALA A 140 2.07 8.10 -16.48
N TYR A 141 2.08 6.82 -16.12
CA TYR A 141 1.23 6.28 -15.06
C TYR A 141 1.60 6.82 -13.67
N LYS A 142 2.89 6.94 -13.35
CA LYS A 142 3.37 7.55 -12.09
C LYS A 142 2.87 9.00 -11.94
N ILE A 143 2.96 9.78 -13.01
CA ILE A 143 2.48 11.18 -13.01
C ILE A 143 0.98 11.24 -12.78
N GLU A 144 0.21 10.34 -13.39
CA GLU A 144 -1.25 10.31 -13.21
C GLU A 144 -1.64 9.88 -11.80
N ALA A 145 -0.99 8.85 -11.24
CA ALA A 145 -1.24 8.38 -9.89
C ALA A 145 -0.93 9.46 -8.83
N GLN A 146 0.09 10.30 -9.06
CA GLN A 146 0.45 11.41 -8.16
C GLN A 146 -0.61 12.51 -8.07
N LYS A 147 -1.50 12.64 -9.06
CA LYS A 147 -2.61 13.61 -9.04
C LYS A 147 -3.76 13.16 -8.14
N GLN A 148 -3.73 11.92 -7.69
CA GLN A 148 -4.83 11.28 -6.98
C GLN A 148 -4.49 11.16 -5.50
N SER A 149 -5.49 11.36 -4.65
CA SER A 149 -5.33 11.16 -3.21
C SER A 149 -5.32 9.66 -2.85
N ASP A 150 -4.71 9.32 -1.72
CA ASP A 150 -4.70 7.94 -1.20
C ASP A 150 -6.14 7.40 -1.00
N ILE A 151 -7.07 8.27 -0.63
CA ILE A 151 -8.48 7.93 -0.41
C ILE A 151 -9.17 7.61 -1.73
N GLU A 152 -8.96 8.43 -2.76
CA GLU A 152 -9.47 8.15 -4.11
C GLU A 152 -8.92 6.83 -4.66
N ARG A 153 -7.66 6.52 -4.37
CA ARG A 153 -7.00 5.27 -4.78
C ARG A 153 -7.55 4.05 -4.05
N GLN A 154 -7.87 4.19 -2.77
CA GLN A 154 -8.45 3.12 -1.95
C GLN A 154 -9.96 2.93 -2.16
N SER A 155 -10.66 3.91 -2.73
CA SER A 155 -12.11 3.83 -2.98
C SER A 155 -12.52 2.54 -3.68
N SER A 156 -13.52 1.85 -3.13
CA SER A 156 -14.08 0.61 -3.66
C SER A 156 -14.95 0.84 -4.91
N THR A 157 -15.48 2.04 -5.10
CA THR A 157 -16.30 2.40 -6.27
C THR A 157 -15.45 2.75 -7.49
N ARG A 158 -14.15 2.97 -7.30
CA ARG A 158 -13.24 3.35 -8.37
C ARG A 158 -12.64 2.13 -9.04
N GLU A 159 -12.59 2.18 -10.36
CA GLU A 159 -11.94 1.16 -11.17
C GLU A 159 -10.43 1.15 -10.88
N LYS A 160 -9.90 -0.04 -10.58
CA LYS A 160 -8.46 -0.19 -10.33
C LYS A 160 -7.70 -0.11 -11.65
N THR A 161 -6.61 0.64 -11.64
CA THR A 161 -5.78 0.84 -12.83
C THR A 161 -4.37 0.36 -12.55
N GLY A 162 -3.64 0.06 -13.61
CA GLY A 162 -2.24 -0.31 -13.52
C GLY A 162 -1.59 -0.43 -14.89
N VAL A 163 -0.28 -0.53 -14.86
CA VAL A 163 0.58 -0.68 -16.04
C VAL A 163 1.61 -1.79 -15.80
N PHE A 164 1.83 -2.59 -16.83
CA PHE A 164 2.83 -3.65 -16.79
C PHE A 164 4.24 -3.06 -16.83
N ALA A 165 5.12 -3.49 -15.92
CA ALA A 165 6.48 -2.98 -15.82
C ALA A 165 7.42 -3.58 -16.89
N GLY A 166 7.02 -4.66 -17.57
CA GLY A 166 7.89 -5.39 -18.51
C GLY A 166 8.72 -6.49 -17.85
N SER A 167 8.81 -6.49 -16.52
CA SER A 167 9.57 -7.47 -15.74
C SER A 167 8.68 -8.48 -15.03
N TYR A 168 9.34 -9.53 -14.53
CA TYR A 168 8.69 -10.65 -13.85
C TYR A 168 9.41 -10.94 -12.55
N ALA A 169 8.67 -11.42 -11.57
CA ALA A 169 9.18 -11.95 -10.32
C ALA A 169 9.01 -13.47 -10.26
N ILE A 170 9.77 -14.12 -9.39
CA ILE A 170 9.68 -15.55 -9.12
C ILE A 170 8.96 -15.72 -7.79
N ASN A 171 7.85 -16.47 -7.82
CA ASN A 171 7.13 -16.85 -6.61
C ASN A 171 8.03 -17.75 -5.74
N PRO A 172 8.31 -17.39 -4.49
CA PRO A 172 9.25 -18.11 -3.64
C PRO A 172 8.77 -19.50 -3.22
N ILE A 173 7.46 -19.79 -3.32
CA ILE A 173 6.87 -21.06 -2.88
C ILE A 173 6.88 -22.11 -3.99
N ASN A 174 6.55 -21.72 -5.22
CA ASN A 174 6.36 -22.67 -6.32
C ASN A 174 7.29 -22.42 -7.53
N GLY A 175 8.15 -21.40 -7.48
CA GLY A 175 9.09 -21.06 -8.54
C GLY A 175 8.44 -20.53 -9.83
N LYS A 176 7.12 -20.28 -9.83
CA LYS A 176 6.45 -19.75 -11.01
C LYS A 176 6.82 -18.30 -11.25
N ARG A 177 6.97 -17.98 -12.53
CA ARG A 177 7.16 -16.62 -13.02
C ARG A 177 5.82 -15.87 -12.98
N VAL A 178 5.81 -14.69 -12.36
CA VAL A 178 4.64 -13.82 -12.21
C VAL A 178 4.96 -12.41 -12.70
N PRO A 179 4.11 -11.76 -13.51
CA PRO A 179 4.36 -10.41 -14.02
C PRO A 179 4.33 -9.36 -12.90
N ILE A 180 5.18 -8.35 -13.04
CA ILE A 180 5.25 -7.19 -12.14
C ILE A 180 4.41 -6.05 -12.74
N TRP A 181 3.46 -5.56 -11.96
CA TRP A 181 2.59 -4.44 -12.31
C TRP A 181 2.82 -3.26 -11.38
N ILE A 182 2.55 -2.06 -11.87
CA ILE A 182 2.45 -0.84 -11.07
C ILE A 182 0.97 -0.48 -10.98
N GLY A 183 0.43 -0.29 -9.78
CA GLY A 183 -1.00 -0.07 -9.58
C GLY A 183 -1.31 0.90 -8.46
N ASP A 184 -2.24 1.81 -8.72
CA ASP A 184 -2.62 2.89 -7.80
C ASP A 184 -3.31 2.37 -6.53
N TYR A 185 -3.96 1.22 -6.55
CA TYR A 185 -4.61 0.64 -5.38
C TYR A 185 -3.63 0.11 -4.30
N VAL A 186 -2.34 0.00 -4.63
CA VAL A 186 -1.26 -0.29 -3.66
C VAL A 186 -0.69 1.01 -3.14
N LEU A 187 -0.62 1.16 -1.82
CA LEU A 187 -0.03 2.34 -1.17
C LEU A 187 1.41 2.07 -0.72
N ALA A 188 2.32 2.98 -1.06
CA ALA A 188 3.73 2.90 -0.65
C ALA A 188 3.92 2.97 0.88
N THR A 189 2.96 3.55 1.59
CA THR A 189 2.96 3.71 3.05
C THR A 189 2.43 2.49 3.80
N TYR A 190 1.83 1.51 3.10
CA TYR A 190 1.25 0.32 3.71
C TYR A 190 2.12 -0.91 3.43
N GLY A 191 2.48 -1.63 4.50
CA GLY A 191 3.38 -2.79 4.42
C GLY A 191 4.73 -2.39 3.82
N THR A 192 5.11 -3.06 2.73
CA THR A 192 6.37 -2.82 2.00
C THR A 192 6.19 -1.96 0.74
N GLY A 193 4.97 -1.47 0.48
CA GLY A 193 4.63 -0.83 -0.79
C GLY A 193 4.59 -1.79 -1.99
N CYS A 194 4.59 -3.10 -1.73
CA CYS A 194 4.46 -4.18 -2.69
C CYS A 194 3.43 -5.20 -2.19
N VAL A 195 2.53 -5.64 -3.05
CA VAL A 195 1.47 -6.61 -2.73
C VAL A 195 1.59 -7.81 -3.65
N MET A 196 1.42 -9.01 -3.09
CA MET A 196 1.19 -10.21 -3.87
C MET A 196 -0.30 -10.30 -4.20
N ALA A 197 -0.62 -10.49 -5.48
CA ALA A 197 -2.01 -10.57 -5.87
C ALA A 197 -2.48 -12.02 -5.97
N VAL A 198 -3.57 -12.34 -5.29
CA VAL A 198 -4.19 -13.66 -5.30
C VAL A 198 -5.67 -13.51 -5.70
N PRO A 199 -5.96 -13.38 -7.01
CA PRO A 199 -7.29 -13.00 -7.50
C PRO A 199 -8.42 -13.92 -7.06
N ALA A 200 -8.14 -15.20 -6.81
CA ALA A 200 -9.18 -16.13 -6.38
C ALA A 200 -9.61 -15.95 -4.90
N HIS A 201 -8.95 -15.08 -4.13
CA HIS A 201 -9.17 -14.92 -2.68
C HIS A 201 -9.21 -13.46 -2.21
N ASP A 202 -9.06 -12.48 -3.09
CA ASP A 202 -9.16 -11.04 -2.80
C ASP A 202 -9.93 -10.34 -3.94
N GLU A 203 -11.01 -9.61 -3.59
CA GLU A 203 -11.89 -8.94 -4.55
C GLU A 203 -11.18 -7.85 -5.38
N ARG A 204 -10.20 -7.15 -4.79
CA ARG A 204 -9.46 -6.09 -5.49
C ARG A 204 -8.54 -6.70 -6.52
N ASP A 205 -7.89 -7.81 -6.15
CA ASP A 205 -7.05 -8.58 -7.06
C ASP A 205 -7.90 -9.24 -8.15
N TYR A 206 -9.10 -9.73 -7.82
CA TYR A 206 -10.04 -10.30 -8.78
C TYR A 206 -10.47 -9.27 -9.85
N ALA A 207 -10.87 -8.07 -9.41
CA ALA A 207 -11.28 -7.00 -10.30
C ALA A 207 -10.14 -6.56 -11.23
N PHE A 208 -8.92 -6.44 -10.68
CA PHE A 208 -7.74 -6.09 -11.46
C PHE A 208 -7.37 -7.21 -12.46
N ALA A 209 -7.35 -8.47 -12.01
CA ALA A 209 -7.05 -9.61 -12.86
C ALA A 209 -8.05 -9.77 -14.01
N THR A 210 -9.34 -9.60 -13.73
CA THR A 210 -10.40 -9.67 -14.75
C THR A 210 -10.23 -8.59 -15.80
N LYS A 211 -9.89 -7.36 -15.39
CA LYS A 211 -9.70 -6.24 -16.31
C LYS A 211 -8.49 -6.42 -17.22
N TYR A 212 -7.38 -6.94 -16.69
CA TYR A 212 -6.11 -7.08 -17.40
C TYR A 212 -5.86 -8.50 -17.94
N ASP A 213 -6.89 -9.36 -17.94
CA ASP A 213 -6.84 -10.75 -18.40
C ASP A 213 -5.69 -11.55 -17.77
N LEU A 214 -5.51 -11.38 -16.45
CA LEU A 214 -4.48 -12.07 -15.68
C LEU A 214 -5.01 -13.40 -15.13
N PRO A 215 -4.14 -14.41 -14.95
CA PRO A 215 -4.56 -15.71 -14.45
C PRO A 215 -5.25 -15.62 -13.09
N ILE A 216 -6.30 -16.41 -12.90
CA ILE A 216 -7.02 -16.55 -11.63
C ILE A 216 -6.92 -18.01 -11.19
N ILE A 217 -6.15 -18.27 -10.13
CA ILE A 217 -5.87 -19.63 -9.65
C ILE A 217 -6.40 -19.79 -8.23
N ARG A 218 -7.34 -20.72 -8.06
CA ARG A 218 -7.87 -21.08 -6.75
C ARG A 218 -6.94 -22.05 -6.04
N VAL A 219 -6.55 -21.71 -4.81
CA VAL A 219 -5.63 -22.51 -3.97
C VAL A 219 -6.19 -22.87 -2.59
N VAL A 220 -7.33 -22.33 -2.20
CA VAL A 220 -8.07 -22.69 -0.98
C VAL A 220 -9.46 -23.16 -1.37
N GLU A 221 -9.88 -24.30 -0.83
CA GLU A 221 -11.25 -24.83 -0.95
C GLU A 221 -12.18 -24.12 0.05
N GLY A 222 -13.38 -23.75 -0.40
CA GLY A 222 -14.38 -23.02 0.41
C GLY A 222 -14.95 -21.82 -0.34
N GLY A 223 -16.27 -21.84 -0.59
CA GLY A 223 -17.00 -20.85 -1.41
C GLY A 223 -17.45 -21.42 -2.76
N ASP A 224 -18.73 -21.23 -3.12
CA ASP A 224 -19.30 -21.74 -4.38
C ASP A 224 -18.90 -20.88 -5.59
N SER A 225 -18.36 -19.68 -5.36
CA SER A 225 -17.92 -18.73 -6.40
C SER A 225 -16.53 -18.16 -6.11
N LEU A 226 -15.89 -17.60 -7.15
CA LEU A 226 -14.76 -16.68 -6.98
C LEU A 226 -15.26 -15.38 -6.30
N PRO A 227 -14.35 -14.58 -5.69
CA PRO A 227 -14.68 -13.35 -4.99
C PRO A 227 -15.45 -12.35 -5.87
#